data_AF-A0A5M3MF88-F1
#
_entry.id   AF-A0A5M3MF88-F1
#
_cell.length_a   1.000
_cell.length_b   1.000
_cell.length_c   1.000
_cell.angle_alpha   90.00
_cell.angle_beta   90.00
_cell.angle_gamma   90.00
#
_symmetry.space_group_name_H-M   'P 1'
#
loop_
_entity.id
_entity.type
_entity.pdbx_description
1 polymer ?
#
loop_
_entity_poly.entity_id
_entity_poly.type
_entity_poly.pdbx_seq_one_letter_code
_entity_poly.pdbx_strand_id
1 'polypeptide(L)'
;MPRIETSPNPMPLLSRQQDDSYLYVSVAMLVLYDYVLCLNREVDSIWMSRPSWMTCCYAFLRYTGIFYAMIGFLLDLPVPLSDNASYSLYIMLGAAFTSVQLLTVQGIMTARICALYGNSRKIVTFYCVLYAIIQVPDAVLYVIEGVKPYGNTSQEGVMMGVPRCVLVSPGVFPIAKANRAYVYITMAYDLILFVMLVYRWLSHVKIHGTSKT
;
A
#
# COMPACT_ATOMS: atom_id res chain seq x y z
N MET A 1 15.95 0.67 29.06
CA MET A 1 15.52 -0.53 29.80
C MET A 1 14.31 -1.09 29.06
N PRO A 2 14.28 -2.40 28.75
CA PRO A 2 13.16 -3.02 28.04
C PRO A 2 11.88 -2.93 28.89
N ARG A 3 10.75 -2.62 28.26
CA ARG A 3 9.45 -2.59 28.93
C ARG A 3 8.97 -4.03 29.10
N ILE A 4 8.91 -4.52 30.34
CA ILE A 4 8.40 -5.86 30.65
C ILE A 4 6.92 -5.71 31.03
N GLU A 5 6.03 -6.23 30.18
CA GLU A 5 4.58 -6.21 30.43
C GLU A 5 4.18 -7.56 31.03
N THR A 6 4.00 -7.61 32.36
CA THR A 6 3.66 -8.85 33.11
C THR A 6 2.16 -9.04 33.35
N SER A 7 1.32 -8.15 32.81
CA SER A 7 -0.14 -8.25 32.94
C SER A 7 -0.66 -9.51 32.22
N PRO A 8 -1.60 -10.28 32.79
CA PRO A 8 -2.15 -11.50 32.18
C PRO A 8 -3.09 -11.26 30.98
N ASN A 9 -3.13 -10.04 30.43
CA ASN A 9 -4.02 -9.67 29.33
C ASN A 9 -3.43 -9.65 27.88
N PRO A 10 -2.30 -10.30 27.52
CA PRO A 10 -1.76 -10.24 26.16
C PRO A 10 -2.37 -11.29 25.22
N MET A 11 -3.18 -12.23 25.73
CA MET A 11 -3.81 -13.30 24.93
C MET A 11 -4.50 -12.80 23.64
N PRO A 12 -5.37 -11.77 23.67
CA PRO A 12 -6.00 -11.30 22.43
C PRO A 12 -5.05 -10.59 21.48
N LEU A 13 -3.92 -10.06 21.97
CA LEU A 13 -2.90 -9.45 21.12
C LEU A 13 -2.08 -10.53 20.40
N LEU A 14 -1.75 -11.61 21.11
CA LEU A 14 -1.04 -12.76 20.56
C LEU A 14 -1.85 -13.47 19.47
N SER A 15 -3.14 -13.68 19.69
CA SER A 15 -3.99 -14.32 18.68
C SER A 15 -4.04 -13.49 17.40
N ARG A 16 -4.21 -12.16 17.51
CA ARG A 16 -4.18 -11.25 16.36
C ARG A 16 -2.86 -11.32 15.61
N GLN A 17 -1.76 -11.34 16.33
CA GLN A 17 -0.44 -11.41 15.71
C GLN A 17 -0.21 -12.74 14.98
N GLN A 18 -0.72 -13.85 15.51
CA GLN A 18 -0.71 -15.13 14.82
C GLN A 18 -1.56 -15.08 13.56
N ASP A 19 -2.78 -14.54 13.64
CA ASP A 19 -3.67 -14.37 12.50
C ASP A 19 -3.00 -13.53 11.40
N ASP A 20 -2.38 -12.41 11.76
CA ASP A 20 -1.64 -11.54 10.85
C ASP A 20 -0.46 -12.28 10.21
N SER A 21 0.30 -13.07 10.99
CA SER A 21 1.43 -13.85 10.47
C SER A 21 0.98 -14.90 9.44
N TYR A 22 -0.11 -15.62 9.73
CA TYR A 22 -0.68 -16.59 8.78
C TYR A 22 -1.21 -15.91 7.52
N LEU A 23 -1.85 -14.74 7.67
CA LEU A 23 -2.32 -13.95 6.57
C LEU A 23 -1.15 -13.48 5.68
N TYR A 24 -0.07 -12.96 6.28
CA TYR A 24 1.11 -12.52 5.53
C TYR A 24 1.76 -13.65 4.76
N VAL A 25 1.95 -14.82 5.37
CA VAL A 25 2.49 -16.00 4.69
C VAL A 25 1.58 -16.43 3.54
N SER A 26 0.25 -16.45 3.76
CA SER A 26 -0.72 -16.83 2.73
C SER A 26 -0.71 -15.86 1.54
N VAL A 27 -0.69 -14.55 1.81
CA VAL A 27 -0.61 -13.50 0.79
C VAL A 27 0.73 -13.56 0.06
N ALA A 28 1.84 -13.77 0.76
CA ALA A 28 3.15 -13.91 0.14
C ALA A 28 3.20 -15.12 -0.81
N MET A 29 2.64 -16.27 -0.40
CA MET A 29 2.55 -17.45 -1.25
C MET A 29 1.67 -17.21 -2.49
N LEU A 30 0.55 -16.49 -2.33
CA LEU A 30 -0.31 -16.11 -3.46
C LEU A 30 0.40 -15.18 -4.45
N VAL A 31 1.14 -14.18 -3.94
CA VAL A 31 1.95 -13.26 -4.77
C VAL A 31 3.07 -14.00 -5.49
N LEU A 32 3.77 -14.91 -4.81
CA LEU A 32 4.80 -15.75 -5.42
C LEU A 32 4.21 -16.66 -6.50
N TYR A 33 3.04 -17.27 -6.25
CA TYR A 33 2.36 -18.11 -7.22
C TYR A 33 1.93 -17.32 -8.46
N ASP A 34 1.32 -16.16 -8.29
CA ASP A 34 0.97 -15.26 -9.40
C ASP A 34 2.22 -14.81 -10.18
N TYR A 35 3.33 -14.53 -9.47
CA TYR A 35 4.62 -14.22 -10.08
C TYR A 35 5.14 -15.33 -10.98
N VAL A 36 5.16 -16.56 -10.48
CA VAL A 36 5.62 -17.71 -11.28
C VAL A 36 4.73 -17.93 -12.50
N LEU A 37 3.41 -17.79 -12.36
CA LEU A 37 2.47 -17.92 -13.48
C LEU A 37 2.64 -16.81 -14.53
N CYS A 38 2.89 -15.58 -14.10
CA CYS A 38 3.03 -14.44 -14.99
C CYS A 38 4.43 -14.30 -15.59
N LEU A 39 5.45 -14.95 -15.02
CA LEU A 39 6.86 -14.74 -15.36
C LEU A 39 7.14 -14.81 -16.87
N ASN A 40 6.62 -15.82 -17.56
CA ASN A 40 6.84 -15.98 -19.01
C ASN A 40 6.29 -14.77 -19.79
N ARG A 41 5.09 -14.28 -19.44
CA ARG A 41 4.49 -13.10 -20.09
C ARG A 41 5.24 -11.82 -19.72
N GLU A 42 5.79 -11.74 -18.53
CA GLU A 42 6.57 -10.59 -18.08
C GLU A 42 7.92 -10.50 -18.79
N VAL A 43 8.59 -11.62 -19.03
CA VAL A 43 9.81 -11.67 -19.84
C VAL A 43 9.55 -11.05 -21.21
N ASP A 44 8.48 -11.48 -21.89
CA ASP A 44 8.14 -10.96 -23.21
C ASP A 44 7.72 -9.48 -23.15
N SER A 45 6.90 -9.08 -22.16
CA SER A 45 6.31 -7.75 -22.12
C SER A 45 7.20 -6.67 -21.49
N ILE A 46 8.09 -7.02 -20.56
CA ILE A 46 8.91 -6.06 -19.80
C ILE A 46 10.33 -6.05 -20.34
N TRP A 47 10.90 -7.24 -20.58
CA TRP A 47 12.32 -7.36 -20.91
C TRP A 47 12.58 -7.30 -22.42
N MET A 48 11.65 -7.85 -23.22
CA MET A 48 11.79 -7.87 -24.69
C MET A 48 11.08 -6.69 -25.39
N SER A 49 10.17 -6.01 -24.69
CA SER A 49 9.43 -4.86 -25.25
C SER A 49 10.18 -3.54 -25.09
N ARG A 50 9.81 -2.53 -25.87
CA ARG A 50 10.32 -1.16 -25.68
C ARG A 50 9.77 -0.61 -24.36
N PRO A 51 10.63 -0.08 -23.47
CA PRO A 51 10.19 0.43 -22.18
C PRO A 51 9.24 1.61 -22.38
N SER A 52 7.98 1.42 -22.03
CA SER A 52 7.00 2.50 -21.92
C SER A 52 6.94 2.98 -20.47
N TRP A 53 6.48 4.21 -20.24
CA TRP A 53 6.22 4.71 -18.89
C TRP A 53 5.30 3.76 -18.10
N MET A 54 4.26 3.23 -18.75
CA MET A 54 3.35 2.25 -18.14
C MET A 54 4.04 0.95 -17.76
N THR A 55 4.96 0.47 -18.60
CA THR A 55 5.76 -0.73 -18.32
C THR A 55 6.65 -0.51 -17.10
N CYS A 56 7.26 0.68 -16.98
CA CYS A 56 8.07 1.05 -15.82
C CYS A 56 7.25 1.12 -14.53
N CYS A 57 6.09 1.81 -14.54
CA CYS A 57 5.21 1.87 -13.37
C CYS A 57 4.70 0.49 -12.95
N TYR A 58 4.37 -0.38 -13.91
CA TYR A 58 3.94 -1.75 -13.63
C TYR A 58 5.07 -2.58 -13.00
N ALA A 59 6.26 -2.56 -13.60
CA ALA A 59 7.42 -3.25 -13.06
C ALA A 59 7.75 -2.73 -11.65
N PHE A 60 7.78 -1.42 -11.47
CA PHE A 60 8.00 -0.79 -10.18
C PHE A 60 7.00 -1.26 -9.13
N LEU A 61 5.70 -1.23 -9.42
CA LEU A 61 4.67 -1.69 -8.49
C LEU A 61 4.86 -3.16 -8.10
N ARG A 62 5.17 -4.02 -9.08
CA ARG A 62 5.34 -5.45 -8.86
C ARG A 62 6.56 -5.75 -7.99
N TYR A 63 7.72 -5.21 -8.36
CA TYR A 63 8.97 -5.48 -7.65
C TYR A 63 9.00 -4.83 -6.28
N THR A 64 8.42 -3.64 -6.11
CA THR A 64 8.29 -3.02 -4.79
C THR A 64 7.32 -3.78 -3.89
N GLY A 65 6.24 -4.35 -4.43
CA GLY A 65 5.33 -5.22 -3.68
C GLY A 65 6.02 -6.48 -3.15
N ILE A 66 6.79 -7.17 -4.00
CA ILE A 66 7.57 -8.34 -3.61
C ILE A 66 8.63 -7.96 -2.57
N PHE A 67 9.36 -6.86 -2.79
CA PHE A 67 10.37 -6.37 -1.86
C PHE A 67 9.76 -6.03 -0.50
N TYR A 68 8.61 -5.35 -0.48
CA TYR A 68 7.87 -5.04 0.74
C TYR A 68 7.47 -6.32 1.50
N ALA A 69 6.89 -7.30 0.80
CA ALA A 69 6.50 -8.58 1.40
C ALA A 69 7.70 -9.34 1.98
N MET A 70 8.83 -9.35 1.27
CA MET A 70 10.06 -10.00 1.73
C MET A 70 10.60 -9.34 3.00
N ILE A 71 10.69 -8.01 3.07
CA ILE A 71 11.22 -7.38 4.28
C ILE A 71 10.21 -7.43 5.43
N GLY A 72 8.91 -7.34 5.16
CA GLY A 72 7.88 -7.59 6.17
C GLY A 72 8.08 -8.96 6.83
N PHE A 73 8.25 -10.01 6.02
CA PHE A 73 8.58 -11.34 6.52
C PHE A 73 9.89 -11.39 7.33
N LEU A 74 10.95 -10.68 6.88
CA LEU A 74 12.22 -10.61 7.61
C LEU A 74 12.09 -9.92 8.97
N LEU A 75 11.22 -8.90 9.08
CA LEU A 75 10.95 -8.21 10.34
C LEU A 75 10.17 -9.06 11.34
N ASP A 76 9.41 -10.06 10.86
CA ASP A 76 8.68 -11.00 11.72
C ASP A 76 9.55 -12.12 12.30
N LEU A 77 10.74 -12.34 11.73
CA LEU A 77 11.71 -13.29 12.26
C LEU A 77 12.27 -12.81 13.61
N PRO A 78 12.54 -13.73 14.57
CA PRO A 78 13.09 -13.38 15.88
C PRO A 78 14.58 -13.06 15.81
N VAL A 79 14.95 -12.09 14.98
CA VAL A 79 16.33 -11.64 14.79
C VAL A 79 16.58 -10.40 15.66
N PRO A 80 17.63 -10.38 16.48
CA PRO A 80 17.99 -9.19 17.25
C PRO A 80 18.44 -8.08 16.29
N LEU A 81 17.59 -7.09 16.08
CA LEU A 81 17.88 -5.86 15.35
C LEU A 81 18.10 -4.73 16.36
N SER A 82 19.07 -3.86 16.08
CA SER A 82 19.23 -2.62 16.86
C SER A 82 17.96 -1.75 16.73
N ASP A 83 17.54 -1.14 17.82
CA ASP A 83 16.44 -0.14 17.87
C ASP A 83 16.41 0.81 16.67
N ASN A 84 17.56 1.42 16.36
CA ASN A 84 17.66 2.38 15.26
C ASN A 84 17.44 1.72 13.89
N ALA A 85 17.96 0.51 13.69
CA ALA A 85 17.80 -0.23 12.44
C ALA A 85 16.35 -0.68 12.26
N SER A 86 15.72 -1.21 13.31
CA SER A 86 14.31 -1.60 13.24
C SER A 86 13.40 -0.40 13.00
N TYR A 87 13.68 0.74 13.63
CA TYR A 87 12.94 1.97 13.40
C TYR A 87 13.06 2.46 11.95
N SER A 88 14.29 2.56 11.46
CA SER A 88 14.56 3.01 10.09
C SER A 88 13.96 2.05 9.06
N LEU A 89 14.05 0.73 9.28
CA LEU A 89 13.41 -0.25 8.41
C LEU A 89 11.90 -0.10 8.45
N TYR A 90 11.29 0.02 9.62
CA TYR A 90 9.85 0.21 9.73
C TYR A 90 9.37 1.49 9.05
N ILE A 91 10.05 2.62 9.25
CA ILE A 91 9.71 3.86 8.54
C ILE A 91 9.93 3.72 7.04
N MET A 92 11.01 3.08 6.59
CA MET A 92 11.22 2.88 5.16
C MET A 92 10.10 2.01 4.57
N LEU A 93 9.80 0.87 5.19
CA LEU A 93 8.82 -0.12 4.73
C LEU A 93 7.39 0.32 4.91
N GLY A 94 6.99 0.50 6.16
CA GLY A 94 5.66 0.91 6.52
C GLY A 94 5.39 2.22 5.83
N ALA A 95 6.29 3.19 6.04
CA ALA A 95 6.12 4.49 5.48
C ALA A 95 6.34 4.52 3.95
N ALA A 96 7.58 4.74 3.51
CA ALA A 96 7.83 5.17 2.14
C ALA A 96 7.25 4.22 1.07
N PHE A 97 7.31 2.89 1.29
CA PHE A 97 6.78 1.94 0.31
C PHE A 97 5.26 1.99 0.20
N THR A 98 4.51 2.05 1.30
CA THR A 98 3.04 2.01 1.24
C THR A 98 2.49 3.24 0.52
N SER A 99 2.98 4.45 0.84
CA SER A 99 2.56 5.67 0.15
C SER A 99 2.94 5.65 -1.32
N VAL A 100 4.15 5.22 -1.66
CA VAL A 100 4.61 5.18 -3.05
C VAL A 100 3.84 4.13 -3.86
N GLN A 101 3.51 2.98 -3.28
CA GLN A 101 2.64 1.99 -3.93
C GLN A 101 1.23 2.54 -4.12
N LEU A 102 0.64 3.17 -3.10
CA LEU A 102 -0.69 3.77 -3.21
C LEU A 102 -0.75 4.84 -4.31
N LEU A 103 0.23 5.75 -4.32
CA LEU A 103 0.41 6.77 -5.36
C LEU A 103 0.49 6.13 -6.74
N THR A 104 1.29 5.07 -6.88
CA THR A 104 1.50 4.38 -8.16
C THR A 104 0.23 3.68 -8.63
N VAL A 105 -0.44 2.91 -7.76
CA VAL A 105 -1.69 2.19 -8.09
C VAL A 105 -2.76 3.16 -8.55
N GLN A 106 -3.01 4.20 -7.77
CA GLN A 106 -4.02 5.20 -8.13
C GLN A 106 -3.63 5.98 -9.38
N GLY A 107 -2.34 6.32 -9.54
CA GLY A 107 -1.84 6.97 -10.74
C GLY A 107 -2.08 6.13 -12.00
N ILE A 108 -1.83 4.83 -11.95
CA ILE A 108 -2.09 3.89 -13.05
C ILE A 108 -3.60 3.80 -13.34
N MET A 109 -4.44 3.67 -12.32
CA MET A 109 -5.90 3.58 -12.51
C MET A 109 -6.46 4.85 -13.16
N THR A 110 -6.04 6.02 -12.68
CA THR A 110 -6.43 7.31 -13.22
C THR A 110 -5.94 7.49 -14.66
N ALA A 111 -4.68 7.16 -14.94
CA ALA A 111 -4.14 7.23 -16.29
C ALA A 111 -4.89 6.31 -17.27
N ARG A 112 -5.29 5.11 -16.83
CA ARG A 112 -6.12 4.19 -17.63
C ARG A 112 -7.50 4.78 -17.93
N ILE A 113 -8.15 5.39 -16.95
CA ILE A 113 -9.45 6.07 -17.16
C ILE A 113 -9.28 7.26 -18.11
N CYS A 114 -8.25 8.07 -17.96
CA CYS A 114 -7.96 9.17 -18.88
C CYS A 114 -7.76 8.69 -20.33
N ALA A 115 -7.05 7.58 -20.53
CA ALA A 115 -6.90 6.97 -21.85
C ALA A 115 -8.24 6.47 -22.41
N LEU A 116 -9.09 5.85 -21.59
CA LEU A 116 -10.40 5.32 -21.99
C LEU A 116 -11.39 6.42 -22.43
N TYR A 117 -11.24 7.63 -21.89
CA TYR A 117 -12.00 8.83 -22.24
C TYR A 117 -11.34 9.66 -23.37
N GLY A 118 -10.41 9.09 -24.12
CA GLY A 118 -9.79 9.74 -25.27
C GLY A 118 -8.91 10.93 -24.89
N ASN A 119 -8.34 10.93 -23.68
CA ASN A 119 -7.43 11.97 -23.19
C ASN A 119 -7.99 13.40 -23.28
N SER A 120 -9.31 13.57 -23.08
CA SER A 120 -9.93 14.88 -23.05
C SER A 120 -9.31 15.74 -21.95
N ARG A 121 -8.70 16.88 -22.34
CA ARG A 121 -7.97 17.77 -21.40
C ARG A 121 -8.79 18.12 -20.16
N LYS A 122 -10.09 18.34 -20.32
CA LYS A 122 -10.99 18.68 -19.20
C LYS A 122 -11.09 17.56 -18.17
N ILE A 123 -11.23 16.31 -18.64
CA ILE A 123 -11.35 15.12 -17.79
C ILE A 123 -10.02 14.84 -17.09
N VAL A 124 -8.92 14.95 -17.84
CA VAL A 124 -7.56 14.77 -17.29
C VAL A 124 -7.29 15.80 -16.20
N THR A 125 -7.51 17.10 -16.46
CA THR A 125 -7.32 18.14 -15.45
C THR A 125 -8.16 17.90 -14.21
N PHE A 126 -9.44 17.52 -14.37
CA PHE A 126 -10.32 17.21 -13.25
C PHE A 126 -9.74 16.09 -12.37
N TYR A 127 -9.33 14.97 -12.97
CA TYR A 127 -8.76 13.85 -12.20
C TYR A 127 -7.38 14.14 -11.62
N CYS A 128 -6.53 14.89 -12.31
CA CYS A 128 -5.23 15.30 -11.77
C CYS A 128 -5.39 16.21 -10.54
N VAL A 129 -6.35 17.14 -10.57
CA VAL A 129 -6.65 18.01 -9.42
C VAL A 129 -7.22 17.18 -8.26
N LEU A 130 -8.18 16.31 -8.53
CA LEU A 130 -8.77 15.45 -7.49
C LEU A 130 -7.72 14.51 -6.87
N TYR A 131 -6.86 13.92 -7.69
CA TYR A 131 -5.75 13.10 -7.25
C TYR A 131 -4.77 13.90 -6.37
N ALA A 132 -4.38 15.11 -6.77
CA ALA A 132 -3.49 15.95 -5.97
C ALA A 132 -4.11 16.36 -4.62
N ILE A 133 -5.41 16.68 -4.60
CA ILE A 133 -6.15 17.03 -3.37
C ILE A 133 -6.15 15.87 -2.37
N ILE A 134 -6.21 14.63 -2.85
CA ILE A 134 -6.22 13.44 -2.01
C ILE A 134 -4.78 13.11 -1.57
N GLN A 135 -3.85 13.04 -2.52
CA GLN A 135 -2.51 12.53 -2.27
C GLN A 135 -1.59 13.46 -1.47
N VAL A 136 -1.75 14.78 -1.59
CA VAL A 136 -0.90 15.73 -0.86
C VAL A 136 -1.14 15.66 0.65
N PRO A 137 -2.39 15.71 1.16
CA PRO A 137 -2.66 15.51 2.59
C PRO A 137 -2.14 14.18 3.14
N ASP A 138 -2.23 13.10 2.36
CA ASP A 138 -1.69 11.79 2.76
C ASP A 138 -0.19 11.87 3.01
N ALA A 139 0.57 12.31 2.01
CA ALA A 139 2.01 12.47 2.11
C ALA A 139 2.39 13.36 3.29
N VAL A 140 1.63 14.42 3.58
CA VAL A 140 1.85 15.29 4.74
C VAL A 140 1.61 14.57 6.06
N LEU A 141 0.46 13.90 6.23
CA LEU A 141 0.16 13.12 7.44
C LEU A 141 1.27 12.11 7.70
N TYR A 142 1.75 11.51 6.63
CA TYR A 142 2.79 10.52 6.65
C TYR A 142 4.16 11.03 7.08
N VAL A 143 4.57 12.18 6.56
CA VAL A 143 5.79 12.86 7.01
C VAL A 143 5.68 13.20 8.49
N ILE A 144 4.51 13.66 8.96
CA ILE A 144 4.27 13.96 10.37
C ILE A 144 4.40 12.69 11.24
N GLU A 145 3.92 11.53 10.77
CA GLU A 145 4.08 10.25 11.47
C GLU A 145 5.53 9.75 11.57
N GLY A 146 6.42 10.22 10.70
CA GLY A 146 7.85 9.91 10.74
C GLY A 146 8.66 10.86 11.64
N VAL A 147 8.12 12.02 12.03
CA VAL A 147 8.88 13.08 12.72
C VAL A 147 8.58 13.09 14.23
N LYS A 148 9.62 12.91 15.05
CA LYS A 148 9.51 13.05 16.52
C LYS A 148 9.19 14.51 16.89
N PRO A 149 8.34 14.79 17.91
CA PRO A 149 7.71 13.85 18.85
C PRO A 149 6.30 13.37 18.42
N TYR A 150 5.79 13.81 17.28
CA TYR A 150 4.43 13.52 16.81
C TYR A 150 4.30 12.12 16.21
N GLY A 151 5.40 11.62 15.66
CA GLY A 151 5.48 10.34 14.98
C GLY A 151 5.59 9.13 15.90
N ASN A 152 5.48 7.96 15.28
CA ASN A 152 5.66 6.70 15.99
C ASN A 152 7.11 6.59 16.50
N THR A 153 7.29 5.97 17.65
CA THR A 153 8.62 5.63 18.19
C THR A 153 8.72 4.12 18.33
N SER A 154 9.88 3.55 18.01
CA SER A 154 10.15 2.14 18.34
C SER A 154 10.76 2.05 19.73
N GLN A 155 10.39 1.02 20.47
CA GLN A 155 11.06 0.61 21.70
C GLN A 155 11.26 -0.91 21.67
N GLU A 156 12.42 -1.39 22.15
CA GLU A 156 12.61 -2.82 22.43
C GLU A 156 11.62 -3.24 23.53
N GLY A 157 10.71 -4.14 23.16
CA GLY A 157 9.79 -4.81 24.05
C GLY A 157 10.13 -6.29 24.13
N VAL A 158 9.89 -6.89 25.29
CA VAL A 158 9.92 -8.36 25.42
C VAL A 158 8.48 -8.83 25.54
N MET A 159 7.95 -9.40 24.47
CA MET A 159 6.59 -9.97 24.47
C MET A 159 6.70 -11.49 24.62
N MET A 160 6.26 -12.02 25.77
CA MET A 160 6.32 -13.46 26.08
C MET A 160 7.73 -14.07 25.94
N GLY A 161 8.77 -13.34 26.35
CA GLY A 161 10.17 -13.79 26.27
C GLY A 161 10.81 -13.68 24.89
N VAL A 162 10.06 -13.25 23.87
CA VAL A 162 10.61 -12.98 22.53
C VAL A 162 10.91 -11.47 22.43
N PRO A 163 12.18 -11.07 22.23
CA PRO A 163 12.52 -9.67 21.99
C PRO A 163 11.93 -9.24 20.64
N ARG A 164 11.17 -8.15 20.64
CA ARG A 164 10.57 -7.55 19.44
C ARG A 164 10.61 -6.03 19.55
N CYS A 165 10.70 -5.36 18.41
CA CYS A 165 10.52 -3.91 18.36
C CYS A 165 9.01 -3.62 18.32
N VAL A 166 8.53 -2.86 19.30
CA VAL A 166 7.13 -2.44 19.39
C VAL A 166 7.04 -0.97 19.01
N LEU A 167 6.10 -0.64 18.13
CA LEU A 167 5.77 0.73 17.83
C LEU A 167 4.85 1.31 18.88
N VAL A 168 5.36 2.33 19.56
CA VAL A 168 4.60 3.14 20.49
C VAL A 168 4.17 4.38 19.72
N SER A 169 2.89 4.42 19.38
CA SER A 169 2.25 5.61 18.84
C SER A 169 2.00 6.58 20.00
N PRO A 170 2.34 7.88 19.89
CA PRO A 170 2.29 8.84 20.99
C PRO A 170 0.88 9.18 21.51
N GLY A 171 -0.14 8.38 21.23
CA GLY A 171 -1.51 8.58 21.72
C GLY A 171 -2.15 9.87 21.23
N VAL A 172 -1.55 10.54 20.24
CA VAL A 172 -2.02 11.80 19.69
C VAL A 172 -3.29 11.52 18.88
N PHE A 173 -4.42 11.59 19.58
CA PHE A 173 -5.78 11.31 19.10
C PHE A 173 -6.14 11.96 17.75
N PRO A 174 -5.67 13.17 17.36
CA PRO A 174 -6.04 13.75 16.07
C PRO A 174 -5.43 13.03 14.86
N ILE A 175 -4.19 12.54 14.92
CA ILE A 175 -3.51 11.93 13.75
C ILE A 175 -4.16 10.60 13.38
N ALA A 176 -4.40 9.74 14.37
CA ALA A 176 -5.06 8.46 14.15
C ALA A 176 -6.51 8.58 13.64
N LYS A 177 -7.18 9.71 13.93
CA LYS A 177 -8.49 10.03 13.35
C LYS A 177 -8.37 10.54 11.92
N ALA A 178 -7.37 11.39 11.64
CA ALA A 178 -7.10 11.91 10.31
C ALA A 178 -6.78 10.78 9.32
N ASN A 179 -5.94 9.81 9.70
CA ASN A 179 -5.66 8.65 8.86
C ASN A 179 -6.91 7.84 8.57
N ARG A 180 -7.74 7.56 9.58
CA ARG A 180 -9.00 6.83 9.37
C ARG A 180 -9.93 7.58 8.41
N ALA A 181 -10.07 8.90 8.57
CA ALA A 181 -10.83 9.72 7.64
C ALA A 181 -10.25 9.66 6.22
N TYR A 182 -8.93 9.70 6.09
CA TYR A 182 -8.23 9.63 4.82
C TYR A 182 -8.46 8.29 4.09
N VAL A 183 -8.46 7.16 4.81
CA VAL A 183 -8.81 5.86 4.23
C VAL A 183 -10.20 5.91 3.60
N TYR A 184 -11.19 6.48 4.29
CA TYR A 184 -12.55 6.60 3.72
C TYR A 184 -12.61 7.52 2.50
N ILE A 185 -11.86 8.62 2.49
CA ILE A 185 -11.77 9.53 1.34
C ILE A 185 -11.16 8.81 0.13
N THR A 186 -10.09 8.06 0.36
CA THR A 186 -9.42 7.25 -0.66
C THR A 186 -10.36 6.17 -1.23
N MET A 187 -11.08 5.45 -0.36
CA MET A 187 -12.07 4.46 -0.81
C MET A 187 -13.19 5.10 -1.62
N ALA A 188 -13.64 6.30 -1.26
CA ALA A 188 -14.65 7.03 -2.02
C ALA A 188 -14.13 7.43 -3.41
N TYR A 189 -12.87 7.84 -3.51
CA TYR A 189 -12.22 8.11 -4.80
C TYR A 189 -12.11 6.87 -5.69
N ASP A 190 -11.67 5.75 -5.13
CA ASP A 190 -11.59 4.48 -5.86
C ASP A 190 -12.97 4.01 -6.33
N LEU A 191 -14.02 4.22 -5.52
CA LEU A 191 -15.39 3.94 -5.91
C LEU A 191 -15.85 4.82 -7.09
N ILE A 192 -15.49 6.11 -7.11
CA ILE A 192 -15.79 7.01 -8.22
C ILE A 192 -15.08 6.53 -9.50
N LEU A 193 -13.80 6.17 -9.41
CA LEU A 193 -13.04 5.62 -10.54
C LEU A 193 -13.69 4.32 -11.06
N PHE A 194 -14.09 3.44 -10.16
CA PHE A 194 -14.75 2.18 -10.49
C PHE A 194 -16.09 2.40 -11.20
N VAL A 195 -16.95 3.27 -10.66
CA VAL A 195 -18.26 3.60 -11.27
C VAL A 195 -18.09 4.17 -12.67
N MET A 196 -17.10 5.04 -12.87
CA MET A 196 -16.81 5.62 -14.19
C MET A 196 -16.31 4.58 -15.19
N LEU A 197 -15.47 3.65 -14.74
CA LEU A 197 -15.01 2.53 -15.55
C LEU A 197 -16.18 1.63 -15.99
N VAL A 198 -17.06 1.28 -15.07
CA VAL A 198 -18.26 0.47 -15.35
C VAL A 198 -19.22 1.20 -16.30
N TYR A 199 -19.48 2.48 -16.04
CA TYR A 199 -20.33 3.31 -16.89
C TYR A 199 -19.82 3.33 -18.34
N ARG A 200 -18.52 3.55 -18.52
CA ARG A 200 -17.89 3.59 -19.85
C ARG A 200 -17.96 2.24 -20.54
N TRP A 201 -17.69 1.16 -19.81
CA TRP A 201 -17.83 -0.21 -20.32
C TRP A 201 -19.26 -0.50 -20.82
N LEU A 202 -20.28 -0.17 -20.02
CA LEU A 202 -21.69 -0.34 -20.40
C LEU A 202 -22.07 0.51 -21.64
N SER A 203 -21.58 1.75 -21.71
CA SER A 203 -21.82 2.62 -22.87
C SER A 203 -21.23 2.03 -24.16
N HIS A 204 -20.06 1.40 -24.07
CA HIS A 204 -19.39 0.78 -25.20
C HIS A 204 -20.14 -0.46 -25.71
N VAL A 205 -20.64 -1.29 -24.79
CA VAL A 205 -21.46 -2.47 -25.12
C VAL A 205 -22.75 -2.07 -25.81
N LYS A 206 -23.43 -1.01 -25.33
CA LYS A 206 -24.69 -0.53 -25.94
C LYS A 206 -24.50 -0.09 -27.39
N ILE A 207 -23.42 0.63 -27.70
CA ILE A 207 -23.14 1.11 -29.07
C ILE A 207 -22.87 -0.05 -30.04
N HIS A 208 -22.14 -1.08 -29.60
CA HIS A 208 -21.83 -2.24 -30.45
C HIS A 208 -23.02 -3.21 -30.59
N GLY A 209 -23.89 -3.28 -29.59
CA GLY A 209 -25.11 -4.10 -29.65
C GLY A 209 -26.10 -3.63 -30.72
N THR A 210 -26.22 -2.31 -30.93
CA THR A 210 -27.16 -1.73 -31.90
C THR A 210 -26.70 -1.81 -33.37
N SER A 211 -25.45 -2.16 -33.64
CA SER A 211 -24.92 -2.26 -35.01
C SER A 211 -25.20 -3.61 -35.69
N LYS A 212 -25.75 -4.59 -34.97
CA LYS A 212 -25.96 -5.97 -35.47
C LYS A 212 -27.44 -6.32 -35.71
N THR A 213 -28.33 -5.34 -35.65
CA THR A 213 -29.78 -5.45 -35.94
C THR A 213 -30.14 -4.50 -37.06
#